data_AF-A0A2E9A7F1-F1
#
_entry.id   AF-A0A2E9A7F1-F1
#
_cell.length_a   1.000
_cell.length_b   1.000
_cell.length_c   1.000
_cell.angle_alpha   90.00
_cell.angle_beta   90.00
_cell.angle_gamma   90.00
#
_symmetry.space_group_name_H-M   'P 1'
#
loop_
_entity.id
_entity.type
_entity.pdbx_description
1 polymer ?
#
loop_
_entity_poly.entity_id
_entity_poly.type
_entity_poly.pdbx_seq_one_letter_code
_entity_poly.pdbx_strand_id
1 'polypeptide(L)'
;VATIGDSDDGTPWRVGVRNPDGAGSLCTLQLSNAAIATSGNYARRIDYEGKHYGHLLNPQTGWPVDGPSSVSVLDSHCLTAGAVATVACLHSEEHAHAWLEHAALPWLMVSSTGMRSGPIADQMAATA
;
A
#
# COMPACT_ATOMS: atom_id res chain seq x y z
N VAL A 1 5.95 -4.77 7.69
CA VAL A 1 5.99 -6.02 8.47
C VAL A 1 6.87 -7.00 7.70
N ALA A 2 7.72 -7.76 8.38
CA ALA A 2 8.39 -8.92 7.82
C ALA A 2 8.01 -10.16 8.64
N THR A 3 7.78 -11.28 7.97
CA THR A 3 7.50 -12.57 8.58
C THR A 3 8.72 -13.46 8.46
N ILE A 4 8.99 -14.26 9.50
CA ILE A 4 10.10 -15.21 9.53
C ILE A 4 9.47 -16.58 9.79
N GLY A 5 9.68 -17.52 8.88
CA GLY A 5 9.03 -18.83 8.92
C GLY A 5 7.51 -18.75 8.91
N ASP A 6 6.90 -19.76 9.53
CA ASP A 6 5.46 -19.92 9.74
C ASP A 6 5.10 -19.58 11.20
N SER A 7 3.81 -19.55 11.52
CA SER A 7 3.34 -19.47 12.91
C SER A 7 3.62 -20.76 13.70
N ASP A 8 3.29 -20.72 15.00
CA ASP A 8 3.48 -21.83 15.93
C ASP A 8 2.73 -23.11 15.53
N ASP A 9 1.62 -22.98 14.81
CA ASP A 9 0.83 -24.09 14.25
C ASP A 9 1.33 -24.57 12.87
N GLY A 10 2.42 -24.01 12.35
CA GLY A 10 2.99 -24.37 11.04
C GLY A 10 2.25 -23.78 9.84
N THR A 11 1.35 -22.81 10.04
CA THR A 11 0.67 -22.12 8.94
C THR A 11 1.33 -20.76 8.61
N PRO A 12 1.17 -20.22 7.40
CA PRO A 12 1.69 -18.88 7.10
C PRO A 12 1.11 -17.80 8.03
N TRP A 13 1.88 -16.74 8.28
CA TRP A 13 1.42 -15.64 9.12
C TRP A 13 0.26 -14.89 8.46
N ARG A 14 -0.79 -14.63 9.24
CA ARG A 14 -1.94 -13.82 8.83
C ARG A 14 -1.64 -12.33 8.98
N VAL A 15 -1.42 -11.64 7.87
CA VAL A 15 -1.12 -10.21 7.86
C VAL A 15 -2.28 -9.43 7.22
N GLY A 16 -2.97 -8.62 8.03
CA GLY A 16 -4.06 -7.77 7.56
C GLY A 16 -3.57 -6.51 6.85
N VAL A 17 -4.12 -6.21 5.68
CA VAL A 17 -3.97 -4.91 5.02
C VAL A 17 -5.13 -4.01 5.44
N ARG A 18 -4.83 -2.89 6.09
CA ARG A 18 -5.83 -1.97 6.63
C ARG A 18 -6.62 -1.27 5.51
N ASN A 19 -7.91 -1.06 5.74
CA ASN A 19 -8.72 -0.17 4.91
C ASN A 19 -8.39 1.30 5.18
N PRO A 20 -7.98 2.10 4.16
CA PRO A 20 -7.70 3.52 4.33
C PRO A 20 -8.90 4.32 4.84
N ASP A 21 -10.13 3.86 4.61
CA ASP A 21 -11.36 4.51 5.11
C ASP A 21 -11.62 4.26 6.61
N GLY A 22 -10.72 3.54 7.29
CA GLY A 22 -10.74 3.35 8.75
C GLY A 22 -11.52 2.13 9.26
N ALA A 23 -12.28 1.45 8.41
CA ALA A 23 -13.05 0.25 8.78
C ALA A 23 -12.30 -1.06 8.48
N GLY A 24 -11.79 -1.73 9.51
CA GLY A 24 -11.28 -3.10 9.41
C GLY A 24 -10.10 -3.30 8.45
N SER A 25 -9.97 -4.54 7.94
CA SER A 25 -8.98 -4.92 6.93
C SER A 25 -9.63 -5.04 5.55
N LEU A 26 -8.97 -4.54 4.51
CA LEU A 26 -9.34 -4.79 3.11
C LEU A 26 -9.19 -6.28 2.76
N CYS A 27 -8.12 -6.88 3.26
CA CYS A 27 -7.81 -8.29 3.08
C CYS A 27 -6.86 -8.78 4.18
N THR A 28 -6.71 -10.10 4.26
CA THR A 28 -5.68 -10.76 5.05
C THR A 28 -4.84 -11.60 4.10
N LEU A 29 -3.53 -11.38 4.12
CA LEU A 29 -2.56 -12.16 3.36
C LEU A 29 -1.96 -13.26 4.25
N GLN A 30 -1.64 -14.39 3.62
CA GLN A 30 -0.96 -15.52 4.24
C GLN A 30 0.50 -15.49 3.80
N LEU A 31 1.41 -15.15 4.72
CA LEU A 31 2.80 -14.81 4.38
C LEU A 31 3.82 -15.61 5.19
N SER A 32 4.74 -16.29 4.48
CA SER A 32 5.90 -16.97 5.07
C SER A 32 7.19 -16.44 4.46
N ASN A 33 8.16 -16.07 5.28
CA ASN A 33 9.44 -15.49 4.84
C ASN A 33 9.28 -14.31 3.85
N ALA A 34 8.33 -13.42 4.14
CA ALA A 34 7.98 -12.31 3.24
C ALA A 34 7.85 -10.99 4.00
N ALA A 35 7.94 -9.89 3.26
CA ALA A 35 7.81 -8.54 3.77
C ALA A 35 6.73 -7.78 3.00
N ILE A 36 5.85 -7.11 3.74
CA ILE A 36 4.87 -6.18 3.19
C ILE A 36 4.98 -4.83 3.87
N ALA A 37 4.93 -3.77 3.07
CA ALA A 37 4.89 -2.41 3.55
C ALA A 37 3.74 -1.65 2.89
N THR A 38 3.12 -0.76 3.65
CA THR A 38 2.02 0.09 3.18
C THR A 38 2.35 1.54 3.42
N SER A 39 2.26 2.35 2.36
CA SER A 39 2.27 3.81 2.42
C SER A 39 0.89 4.34 2.06
N GLY A 40 0.52 5.52 2.55
CA GLY A 40 -0.79 6.08 2.25
C GLY A 40 -0.99 7.47 2.84
N ASN A 41 -1.93 8.20 2.24
CA ASN A 41 -2.17 9.61 2.53
C ASN A 41 -3.32 9.85 3.53
N TYR A 42 -3.92 8.77 4.06
CA TYR A 42 -5.10 8.83 4.93
C TYR A 42 -4.79 8.99 6.42
N ALA A 43 -3.63 8.51 6.89
CA ALA A 43 -3.37 8.37 8.33
C ALA A 43 -2.80 9.63 8.98
N ARG A 44 -1.94 10.38 8.27
CA ARG A 44 -1.25 11.58 8.79
C ARG A 44 -1.50 12.73 7.83
N ARG A 45 -2.48 13.57 8.18
CA ARG A 45 -2.90 14.73 7.40
C ARG A 45 -3.36 15.86 8.32
N ILE A 46 -3.40 17.06 7.76
CA ILE A 46 -4.06 18.23 8.37
C ILE A 46 -5.22 18.67 7.46
N ASP A 47 -6.27 19.19 8.08
CA ASP A 47 -7.41 19.76 7.36
C ASP A 47 -7.34 21.27 7.48
N TYR A 48 -7.25 21.97 6.34
CA TYR A 48 -7.13 23.41 6.30
C TYR A 48 -7.97 23.98 5.15
N GLU A 49 -8.85 24.93 5.46
CA GLU A 49 -9.76 25.58 4.49
C GLU A 49 -10.56 24.59 3.60
N GLY A 50 -10.96 23.45 4.18
CA GLY A 50 -11.73 22.42 3.45
C GLY A 50 -10.90 21.54 2.51
N LYS A 51 -9.57 21.70 2.49
CA LYS A 51 -8.64 20.81 1.79
C LYS A 51 -7.86 19.93 2.77
N HIS A 52 -7.62 18.69 2.37
CA HIS A 52 -6.78 17.74 3.08
C HIS A 52 -5.32 17.85 2.62
N TYR A 53 -4.39 17.96 3.56
CA TYR A 53 -2.97 18.06 3.29
C TYR A 53 -2.22 16.91 3.94
N GLY A 54 -1.72 16.02 3.09
CA GLY A 54 -0.94 14.85 3.44
C GLY A 54 0.47 15.13 3.96
N HIS A 55 1.03 14.18 4.70
CA HIS A 55 2.45 14.19 5.08
C HIS A 55 3.41 13.73 3.96
N LEU A 56 2.89 13.19 2.86
CA LEU A 56 3.68 12.80 1.69
C LEU A 56 3.85 14.00 0.77
N LEU A 57 5.08 14.55 0.76
CA LEU A 57 5.40 15.78 0.06
C LEU A 57 6.11 15.49 -1.25
N ASN A 58 5.72 16.20 -2.30
CA ASN A 58 6.45 16.21 -3.55
C ASN A 58 7.83 16.86 -3.30
N PRO A 59 8.96 16.16 -3.53
CA PRO A 59 10.29 16.68 -3.24
C PRO A 59 10.69 17.87 -4.13
N GLN A 60 10.03 18.06 -5.27
CA GLN A 60 10.30 19.17 -6.19
C GLN A 60 9.57 20.46 -5.77
N THR A 61 8.39 20.34 -5.17
CA THR A 61 7.54 21.50 -4.85
C THR A 61 7.42 21.78 -3.35
N GLY A 62 7.71 20.79 -2.51
CA GLY A 62 7.47 20.83 -1.06
C GLY A 62 6.00 20.71 -0.65
N TRP A 63 5.07 20.58 -1.61
CA TRP A 63 3.63 20.49 -1.34
C TRP A 63 3.16 19.03 -1.24
N PRO A 64 2.09 18.74 -0.47
CA PRO A 64 1.50 17.41 -0.42
C PRO A 64 1.06 16.91 -1.79
N VAL A 65 1.23 15.60 -2.01
CA VAL A 65 0.82 14.93 -3.25
C VAL A 65 -0.64 14.53 -3.18
N ASP A 66 -1.39 14.85 -4.25
CA ASP A 66 -2.71 14.30 -4.52
C ASP A 66 -2.53 12.98 -5.29
N GLY A 67 -2.34 11.89 -4.53
CA GLY A 67 -2.03 10.55 -5.03
C GLY A 67 -3.00 9.48 -4.50
N PRO A 68 -2.67 8.19 -4.66
CA PRO A 68 -3.53 7.10 -4.16
C PRO A 68 -3.73 7.18 -2.65
N SER A 69 -4.90 6.73 -2.17
CA SER A 69 -5.20 6.62 -0.74
C SER A 69 -4.17 5.74 -0.05
N SER A 70 -3.89 4.56 -0.60
CA SER A 70 -2.88 3.66 -0.04
C SER A 70 -2.25 2.77 -1.10
N VAL A 71 -0.99 2.41 -0.90
CA VAL A 71 -0.27 1.42 -1.70
C VAL A 71 0.39 0.43 -0.74
N SER A 72 0.13 -0.86 -0.94
CA SER A 72 0.82 -1.96 -0.24
C SER A 72 1.63 -2.77 -1.23
N VAL A 73 2.90 -3.05 -0.90
CA VAL A 73 3.82 -3.79 -1.77
C VAL A 73 4.40 -4.97 -1.00
N LEU A 74 4.44 -6.13 -1.64
CA LEU A 74 5.06 -7.34 -1.13
C LEU A 74 6.45 -7.52 -1.77
N ASP A 75 7.43 -7.89 -0.95
CA ASP A 75 8.76 -8.33 -1.40
C ASP A 75 9.36 -9.28 -0.35
N SER A 76 10.53 -9.84 -0.62
CA SER A 76 11.41 -10.47 0.35
C SER A 76 11.97 -9.49 1.40
N HIS A 77 12.06 -8.18 1.09
CA HIS A 77 12.67 -7.18 1.97
C HIS A 77 11.76 -5.98 2.25
N CYS A 78 11.63 -5.63 3.54
CA CYS A 78 10.87 -4.43 3.97
C CYS A 78 11.39 -3.14 3.33
N LEU A 79 12.70 -3.05 3.08
CA LEU A 79 13.30 -1.85 2.52
C LEU A 79 12.77 -1.56 1.12
N THR A 80 12.83 -2.55 0.22
CA THR A 80 12.33 -2.43 -1.15
C THR A 80 10.83 -2.20 -1.16
N ALA A 81 10.07 -3.02 -0.44
CA ALA A 81 8.61 -2.89 -0.35
C ALA A 81 8.20 -1.48 0.13
N GLY A 82 8.85 -0.98 1.18
CA GLY A 82 8.58 0.36 1.72
C GLY A 82 8.97 1.49 0.79
N ALA A 83 10.12 1.38 0.12
CA ALA A 83 10.58 2.37 -0.85
C ALA A 83 9.63 2.45 -2.05
N VAL A 84 9.28 1.31 -2.65
CA VAL A 84 8.37 1.25 -3.81
C VAL A 84 6.99 1.77 -3.45
N ALA A 85 6.42 1.37 -2.30
CA ALA A 85 5.13 1.87 -1.83
C ALA A 85 5.14 3.39 -1.60
N THR A 86 6.20 3.91 -1.00
CA THR A 86 6.32 5.36 -0.74
C THR A 86 6.44 6.15 -2.02
N VAL A 87 7.33 5.74 -2.94
CA VAL A 87 7.52 6.42 -4.23
C VAL A 87 6.22 6.39 -5.04
N ALA A 88 5.48 5.27 -5.05
CA ALA A 88 4.17 5.20 -5.69
C ALA A 88 3.20 6.27 -5.16
N CYS A 89 3.15 6.49 -3.84
CA CYS A 89 2.31 7.53 -3.25
C CYS A 89 2.81 8.97 -3.49
N LEU A 90 4.02 9.17 -4.04
CA LEU A 90 4.50 10.48 -4.46
C LEU A 90 4.08 10.85 -5.89
N HIS A 91 3.40 9.94 -6.59
CA HIS A 91 2.86 10.14 -7.93
C HIS A 91 1.34 10.38 -7.92
N SER A 92 0.82 10.92 -9.02
CA SER A 92 -0.62 10.81 -9.32
C SER A 92 -1.00 9.33 -9.48
N GLU A 93 -2.28 8.99 -9.34
CA GLU A 93 -2.73 7.58 -9.41
C GLU A 93 -2.32 6.86 -10.70
N GLU A 94 -2.40 7.54 -11.85
CA GLU A 94 -1.96 7.00 -13.15
C GLU A 94 -0.47 6.69 -13.17
N HIS A 95 0.36 7.65 -12.74
CA HIS A 95 1.82 7.45 -12.69
C HIS A 95 2.23 6.45 -11.61
N ALA A 96 1.49 6.38 -10.50
CA ALA A 96 1.69 5.38 -9.46
C ALA A 96 1.47 3.98 -10.00
N HIS A 97 0.43 3.78 -10.81
CA HIS A 97 0.18 2.51 -11.48
C HIS A 97 1.33 2.13 -12.43
N ALA A 98 1.80 3.07 -13.26
CA ALA A 98 2.91 2.82 -14.17
C ALA A 98 4.22 2.48 -13.41
N TRP A 99 4.48 3.18 -12.31
CA TRP A 99 5.61 2.90 -11.42
C TRP A 99 5.54 1.49 -10.80
N LEU A 100 4.36 1.10 -10.33
CA LEU A 100 4.13 -0.20 -9.69
C LEU A 100 4.25 -1.37 -10.69
N GLU A 101 3.77 -1.20 -11.93
CA GLU A 101 4.00 -2.15 -13.02
C GLU A 101 5.49 -2.29 -13.32
N HIS A 102 6.21 -1.17 -13.43
CA HIS A 102 7.65 -1.18 -13.69
C HIS A 102 8.46 -1.81 -12.57
N ALA A 103 8.02 -1.67 -11.32
CA ALA A 103 8.67 -2.26 -10.16
C ALA A 103 8.65 -3.81 -10.18
N ALA A 104 7.73 -4.43 -10.95
CA ALA A 104 7.62 -5.88 -11.11
C ALA A 104 7.50 -6.67 -9.78
N LEU A 105 6.84 -6.07 -8.78
CA LEU A 105 6.54 -6.68 -7.49
C LEU A 105 5.03 -6.87 -7.33
N PRO A 106 4.55 -7.78 -6.46
CA PRO A 106 3.13 -7.85 -6.13
C PRO A 106 2.70 -6.62 -5.32
N TRP A 107 1.61 -5.97 -5.73
CA TRP A 107 1.11 -4.77 -5.07
C TRP A 107 -0.42 -4.71 -5.02
N LEU A 108 -0.92 -3.89 -4.09
CA LEU A 108 -2.31 -3.49 -3.94
C LEU A 108 -2.36 -1.96 -3.84
N MET A 109 -3.02 -1.30 -4.78
CA MET A 109 -3.30 0.12 -4.71
C MET A 109 -4.78 0.34 -4.39
N VAL A 110 -5.07 1.35 -3.58
CA VAL A 110 -6.41 1.88 -3.33
C VAL A 110 -6.42 3.35 -3.75
N SER A 111 -7.26 3.69 -4.72
CA SER A 111 -7.43 5.07 -5.20
C SER A 111 -8.07 5.97 -4.15
N SER A 112 -8.05 7.27 -4.41
CA SER A 112 -8.81 8.30 -3.69
C SER A 112 -10.33 8.05 -3.70
N THR A 113 -10.83 7.30 -4.67
CA THR A 113 -12.24 6.88 -4.79
C THR A 113 -12.54 5.51 -4.18
N GLY A 114 -11.54 4.85 -3.59
CA GLY A 114 -11.68 3.52 -2.97
C GLY A 114 -11.59 2.34 -3.94
N MET A 115 -11.33 2.59 -5.22
CA MET A 115 -11.10 1.54 -6.23
C MET A 115 -9.80 0.81 -5.92
N ARG A 116 -9.82 -0.52 -6.06
CA ARG A 116 -8.68 -1.40 -5.76
C ARG A 116 -8.10 -1.95 -7.05
N SER A 117 -6.77 -2.00 -7.15
CA SER A 117 -6.09 -2.59 -8.30
C SER A 117 -4.77 -3.26 -7.91
N GLY A 118 -4.30 -4.12 -8.81
CA GLY A 118 -2.98 -4.75 -8.74
C GLY A 118 -3.03 -6.26 -8.50
N PRO A 119 -1.88 -6.94 -8.65
CA PRO A 119 -1.82 -8.41 -8.56
C PRO A 119 -2.37 -8.97 -7.24
N ILE A 120 -2.22 -8.25 -6.13
CA ILE A 120 -2.78 -8.68 -4.84
C ILE A 120 -4.31 -8.55 -4.83
N ALA A 121 -4.87 -7.53 -5.49
CA ALA A 121 -6.32 -7.36 -5.60
C ALA A 121 -6.95 -8.48 -6.45
N ASP A 122 -6.31 -8.87 -7.54
CA ASP A 122 -6.79 -9.93 -8.44
C ASP A 122 -6.83 -11.29 -7.73
N GLN A 123 -5.81 -11.58 -6.91
CA GLN A 123 -5.77 -12.79 -6.08
C GLN A 123 -6.93 -12.84 -5.08
N MET A 124 -7.33 -11.69 -4.52
CA MET A 124 -8.50 -11.62 -3.63
C MET A 124 -9.79 -11.97 -4.38
N ALA A 125 -9.98 -11.40 -5.58
CA ALA A 125 -11.18 -11.64 -6.39
C ALA A 125 -11.30 -13.11 -6.84
N ALA A 126 -10.18 -13.80 -7.06
CA ALA A 126 -10.17 -15.22 -7.43
C ALA A 126 -10.52 -16.18 -6.26
N THR A 127 -10.52 -15.69 -5.03
CA THR A 127 -10.77 -16.48 -3.80
C THR A 127 -12.13 -16.22 -3.15
N ALA A 128 -12.95 -15.35 -3.75
CA ALA A 128 -14.31 -14.99 -3.30
C ALA A 128 -15.38 -15.82 -4.03
#